data_AF-A0A1T1ZXY9-F1
#
_entry.id   AF-A0A1T1ZXY9-F1
#
_cell.length_a   1.000
_cell.length_b   1.000
_cell.length_c   1.000
_cell.angle_alpha   90.00
_cell.angle_beta   90.00
_cell.angle_gamma   90.00
#
_symmetry.space_group_name_H-M   'P 1'
#
loop_
_entity.id
_entity.type
_entity.pdbx_description
1 polymer ?
#
loop_
_entity_poly.entity_id
_entity_poly.type
_entity_poly.pdbx_seq_one_letter_code
_entity_poly.pdbx_strand_id
1 'polypeptide(L)'
;MLTSGVSSDKRHAPRYEAIRAFTALGYTLEPTGGDVYDVSVEPTADMTDEQRMACIQRVDLALAEHPIPDPIDLTNYTKTHPARDDF
;
A
#
# COMPACT_ATOMS: atom_id res chain seq x y z
N MET A 1 -26.80 -24.49 -11.23
CA MET A 1 -26.34 -23.48 -12.21
C MET A 1 -25.16 -22.74 -11.59
N LEU A 2 -24.03 -22.71 -12.31
CA LEU A 2 -22.73 -22.27 -11.82
C LEU A 2 -22.71 -20.77 -11.47
N THR A 3 -22.25 -20.51 -10.26
CA THR A 3 -21.81 -19.21 -9.73
C THR A 3 -20.50 -18.83 -10.42
N SER A 4 -20.40 -17.66 -11.05
CA SER A 4 -19.11 -16.98 -11.33
C SER A 4 -19.38 -15.58 -11.89
N GLY A 5 -19.84 -14.69 -11.02
CA GLY A 5 -19.99 -13.26 -11.32
C GLY A 5 -19.32 -12.38 -10.26
N VAL A 6 -18.38 -12.92 -9.49
CA VAL A 6 -17.67 -12.16 -8.46
C VAL A 6 -16.20 -12.51 -8.53
N SER A 7 -15.37 -11.53 -8.90
CA SER A 7 -14.02 -11.26 -8.34
C SER A 7 -13.02 -10.78 -9.39
N SER A 8 -13.28 -9.64 -10.04
CA SER A 8 -12.21 -8.88 -10.71
C SER A 8 -11.81 -7.61 -9.93
N ASP A 9 -12.56 -7.19 -8.91
CA ASP A 9 -12.40 -5.84 -8.31
C ASP A 9 -11.70 -5.77 -6.94
N LYS A 10 -11.36 -6.90 -6.31
CA LYS A 10 -10.96 -6.90 -4.88
C LYS A 10 -9.48 -6.67 -4.60
N ARG A 11 -8.63 -6.51 -5.61
CA ARG A 11 -7.16 -6.52 -5.41
C ARG A 11 -6.52 -5.13 -5.31
N HIS A 12 -7.28 -4.06 -5.54
CA HIS A 12 -6.84 -2.67 -5.35
C HIS A 12 -7.32 -2.06 -4.02
N ALA A 13 -8.34 -2.65 -3.38
CA ALA A 13 -8.98 -2.11 -2.19
C ALA A 13 -8.03 -1.89 -0.99
N PRO A 14 -7.16 -2.85 -0.58
CA PRO A 14 -6.41 -2.70 0.66
C PRO A 14 -5.31 -1.62 0.58
N ARG A 15 -4.62 -1.49 -0.56
CA ARG A 15 -3.59 -0.45 -0.76
C ARG A 15 -4.21 0.94 -0.77
N TYR A 16 -5.29 1.10 -1.54
CA TYR A 16 -6.00 2.38 -1.63
C TYR A 16 -6.63 2.79 -0.30
N GLU A 17 -7.21 1.84 0.44
CA GLU A 17 -7.77 2.09 1.77
C GLU A 17 -6.70 2.48 2.79
N ALA A 18 -5.55 1.80 2.78
CA ALA A 18 -4.43 2.14 3.66
C ALA A 18 -3.90 3.55 3.39
N ILE A 19 -3.59 3.86 2.12
CA ILE A 19 -3.11 5.21 1.72
C ILE A 19 -4.16 6.26 2.13
N ARG A 20 -5.43 6.02 1.84
CA ARG A 20 -6.52 6.94 2.21
C ARG A 20 -6.64 7.14 3.72
N ALA A 21 -6.45 6.09 4.52
CA ALA A 21 -6.46 6.19 5.97
C ALA A 21 -5.30 7.06 6.49
N PHE A 22 -4.09 6.89 5.95
CA PHE A 22 -2.94 7.73 6.30
C PHE A 22 -3.15 9.19 5.88
N THR A 23 -3.72 9.44 4.70
CA THR A 23 -4.07 10.80 4.24
C THR A 23 -5.11 11.45 5.15
N ALA A 24 -6.10 10.70 5.64
CA ALA A 24 -7.06 11.22 6.62
C ALA A 24 -6.42 11.59 7.97
N LEU A 25 -5.26 11.01 8.29
CA LEU A 25 -4.46 11.33 9.47
C LEU A 25 -3.45 12.47 9.22
N GLY A 26 -3.38 13.02 8.01
CA GLY A 26 -2.46 14.10 7.63
C GLY A 26 -1.12 13.64 7.06
N TYR A 27 -0.97 12.33 6.79
CA TYR A 27 0.23 11.77 6.18
C TYR A 27 0.05 11.59 4.67
N THR A 28 1.09 11.91 3.92
CA THR A 28 1.17 11.63 2.49
C THR A 28 2.15 10.47 2.29
N LEU A 29 1.67 9.42 1.62
CA LEU A 29 2.45 8.25 1.24
C LEU A 29 2.64 8.26 -0.28
N GLU A 30 3.85 8.51 -0.76
CA GLU A 30 4.17 8.48 -2.18
C GLU A 30 4.87 7.16 -2.54
N PRO A 31 4.33 6.34 -3.46
CA PRO A 31 4.97 5.09 -3.84
C PRO A 31 6.25 5.38 -4.65
N THR A 32 7.40 4.92 -4.16
CA THR A 32 8.70 5.07 -4.83
C THR A 32 9.05 3.86 -5.70
N GLY A 33 8.35 2.74 -5.50
CA GLY A 33 8.45 1.54 -6.32
C GLY A 33 8.10 0.28 -5.52
N GLY A 34 7.25 -0.60 -6.08
CA GLY A 34 6.77 -1.79 -5.39
C GLY A 34 6.07 -1.44 -4.06
N ASP A 35 6.58 -2.04 -2.98
CA ASP A 35 6.04 -1.93 -1.62
C ASP A 35 6.73 -0.81 -0.80
N VAL A 36 7.56 0.02 -1.45
CA VAL A 36 8.28 1.11 -0.80
C VAL A 36 7.52 2.43 -0.97
N TYR A 37 7.38 3.16 0.13
CA TYR A 37 6.68 4.45 0.20
C TYR A 37 7.61 5.50 0.81
N ASP A 38 7.59 6.69 0.24
CA ASP A 38 8.11 7.90 0.88
C ASP A 38 6.99 8.51 1.74
N VAL A 39 7.33 8.88 2.98
CA VAL A 39 6.36 9.31 3.99
C VAL A 39 6.62 10.77 4.35
N SER A 40 5.60 11.59 4.20
CA SER A 40 5.60 12.97 4.66
C SER A 40 4.37 13.29 5.48
N VAL A 41 4.46 14.31 6.33
CA VAL A 41 3.33 14.82 7.12
C VAL A 41 3.32 16.34 7.03
N GLU A 42 2.13 16.90 6.84
CA GLU A 42 1.96 18.36 6.84
C GLU A 42 2.18 18.91 8.26
N PRO A 43 3.07 19.91 8.43
CA PRO A 43 3.31 20.49 9.74
C PRO A 43 2.09 21.31 10.18
N THR A 44 1.57 21.02 11.37
CA THR A 44 0.58 21.87 12.04
C THR A 44 1.26 23.04 12.74
N ALA A 45 0.53 24.12 13.00
CA ALA A 45 1.08 25.35 13.62
C ALA A 45 1.87 25.13 14.92
N ASP A 46 1.53 24.08 15.68
CA ASP A 46 2.16 23.75 16.96
C ASP A 46 3.17 22.59 16.88
N MET A 47 3.47 22.07 15.69
CA MET A 47 4.36 20.92 15.51
C MET A 47 5.81 21.37 15.32
N THR A 48 6.71 20.89 16.16
CA THR A 48 8.15 21.10 15.97
C THR A 48 8.71 20.16 14.91
N ASP A 49 9.84 20.53 14.31
CA ASP A 49 10.53 19.67 13.34
C ASP A 49 10.92 18.32 13.93
N GLU A 50 11.28 18.27 15.21
CA GLU A 50 11.61 17.02 15.92
C GLU A 50 10.38 16.12 16.07
N GLN A 51 9.22 16.69 16.40
CA GLN A 51 7.95 15.95 16.46
C GLN A 51 7.55 15.45 15.08
N ARG A 52 7.73 16.28 14.04
CA ARG A 52 7.47 15.92 12.65
C ARG A 52 8.32 14.73 12.22
N MET A 53 9.63 14.77 12.48
CA MET A 53 10.56 13.67 12.19
C MET A 53 10.20 12.41 12.97
N ALA A 54 9.82 12.52 14.24
CA ALA A 54 9.40 11.38 15.05
C ALA A 54 8.10 10.73 14.52
N CYS A 55 7.17 11.52 13.97
CA CYS A 55 5.97 11.02 13.32
C CYS A 55 6.29 10.25 12.04
N ILE A 56 7.14 10.81 11.18
CA ILE A 56 7.58 10.15 9.93
C ILE A 56 8.28 8.82 10.26
N GLN A 57 9.25 8.82 11.17
CA GLN A 57 10.00 7.60 11.55
C GLN A 57 9.11 6.48 12.09
N ARG A 58 8.05 6.81 12.84
CA ARG A 58 7.10 5.81 13.35
C ARG A 58 6.32 5.15 12.22
N VAL A 59 5.89 5.94 11.24
CA VAL A 59 5.14 5.43 10.08
C VAL A 59 6.08 4.62 9.17
N ASP A 60 7.30 5.09 8.92
CA ASP A 60 8.32 4.35 8.18
C ASP A 60 8.59 2.98 8.81
N LEU A 61 8.78 2.94 10.14
CA LEU A 61 9.01 1.69 10.86
C LEU A 61 7.80 0.75 10.74
N ALA A 62 6.59 1.27 10.91
CA ALA A 62 5.36 0.48 10.77
C ALA A 62 5.20 -0.11 9.36
N LEU A 63 5.55 0.66 8.32
CA LEU A 63 5.53 0.19 6.93
C LEU A 63 6.63 -0.83 6.64
N ALA A 64 7.78 -0.74 7.32
CA ALA A 64 8.83 -1.75 7.21
C ALA A 64 8.43 -3.10 7.84
N GLU A 65 7.70 -3.07 8.97
CA GLU A 65 7.17 -4.27 9.63
C GLU A 65 5.94 -4.84 8.90
N HIS A 66 5.11 -3.97 8.33
CA HIS A 66 3.86 -4.29 7.66
C HIS A 66 3.78 -3.59 6.29
N PRO A 67 4.50 -4.09 5.28
CA PRO A 67 4.51 -3.49 3.96
C PRO A 67 3.12 -3.52 3.32
N ILE A 68 2.74 -2.43 2.65
CA ILE A 68 1.52 -2.35 1.87
C ILE A 68 1.86 -2.85 0.46
N PRO A 69 1.44 -4.08 0.08
CA PRO A 69 1.88 -4.69 -1.16
C PRO A 69 1.37 -3.91 -2.37
N ASP A 70 2.21 -3.79 -3.39
CA ASP A 70 1.79 -3.41 -4.72
C ASP A 70 0.80 -4.47 -5.22
N PRO A 71 -0.41 -4.11 -5.68
CA PRO A 71 -1.29 -5.06 -6.33
C PRO A 71 -0.52 -5.81 -7.42
N ILE A 72 -0.41 -7.13 -7.23
CA ILE A 72 0.15 -8.02 -8.25
C ILE A 72 -0.63 -7.76 -9.54
N ASP A 73 0.07 -7.30 -10.57
CA ASP A 73 -0.49 -7.18 -11.90
C ASP A 73 -0.70 -8.59 -12.46
N LEU A 74 -1.93 -9.08 -12.35
CA LEU A 74 -2.28 -10.45 -12.73
C LEU A 74 -2.26 -10.69 -14.22
N THR A 75 -2.28 -9.60 -14.98
CA THR A 75 -2.05 -9.59 -16.42
C THR A 75 -0.62 -10.01 -16.75
N ASN A 76 0.33 -9.78 -15.83
CA ASN A 76 1.73 -10.20 -15.94
C ASN A 76 2.05 -11.49 -15.17
N TYR A 77 1.38 -11.77 -14.04
CA TYR A 77 1.60 -12.98 -13.26
C TYR A 77 1.35 -14.28 -14.04
N THR A 78 0.33 -14.30 -14.90
CA THR A 78 -0.01 -15.45 -15.75
C THR A 78 0.98 -15.71 -16.89
N LYS A 79 1.83 -14.73 -17.24
CA LYS A 79 2.85 -14.88 -18.28
C LYS A 79 4.16 -15.49 -17.74
N THR A 80 4.50 -15.23 -16.47
CA THR A 80 5.74 -15.71 -15.84
C THR A 80 5.56 -16.98 -15.02
N HIS A 81 4.33 -17.29 -14.60
CA HIS A 81 3.96 -18.60 -14.05
C HIS A 81 2.96 -19.28 -14.98
N PRO A 82 3.42 -19.98 -16.04
CA PRO A 82 2.55 -20.95 -16.68
C PRO A 82 2.14 -21.93 -15.58
N ALA A 83 0.83 -22.09 -15.39
CA ALA A 83 0.29 -23.11 -14.51
C ALA A 83 1.01 -24.42 -14.83
N ARG A 84 1.76 -24.97 -13.87
CA ARG A 84 2.18 -26.36 -13.98
C ARG A 84 0.89 -27.15 -13.85
N ASP A 85 0.34 -27.54 -14.99
CA ASP A 85 -0.64 -28.62 -15.11
C ASP A 85 0.04 -29.89 -14.58
N ASP A 86 -0.04 -30.10 -13.26
CA ASP A 86 0.16 -31.41 -12.65
C ASP A 86 -1.24 -32.03 -12.48
N PHE A 87 -1.75 -32.61 -13.58
CA PHE A 87 -2.93 -33.48 -13.63
C PHE A 87 -2.50 -34.90 -14.02
#